data_AF-H0HZ14-F1
#
_entry.id   AF-H0HZ14-F1
#
_cell.length_a   1.000
_cell.length_b   1.000
_cell.length_c   1.000
_cell.angle_alpha   90.00
_cell.angle_beta   90.00
_cell.angle_gamma   90.00
#
_symmetry.space_group_name_H-M   'P 1'
#
loop_
_entity.id
_entity.type
_entity.pdbx_description
1 polymer ?
#
loop_
_entity_poly.entity_id
_entity_poly.type
_entity_poly.pdbx_seq_one_letter_code
_entity_poly.pdbx_strand_id
1 'polypeptide(L)'
;MKKKLIILTDPGQDQAAAILMILGAPEAFEVLGLVATAGNIDLGHTTANCLKLLELAGRTDIPVFAGCPRPIMRGLVTAEHVHGPTGLDGSDLPKPTTAISAGPR
;
A
#
# COMPACT_ATOMS: atom_id res chain seq x y z
N MET A 1 -2.05 -18.93 -17.20
CA MET A 1 -3.10 -18.35 -16.33
C MET A 1 -2.46 -17.30 -15.45
N LYS A 2 -3.13 -16.15 -15.23
CA LYS A 2 -2.65 -15.11 -14.31
C LYS A 2 -2.80 -15.59 -12.86
N LYS A 3 -1.83 -15.26 -12.01
CA LYS A 3 -1.94 -15.48 -10.56
C LYS A 3 -2.76 -14.35 -9.93
N LYS A 4 -3.83 -14.72 -9.24
CA LYS A 4 -4.67 -13.76 -8.51
C LYS A 4 -4.03 -13.44 -7.17
N LEU A 5 -3.89 -12.15 -6.84
CA LEU A 5 -3.23 -11.67 -5.64
C LEU A 5 -4.09 -10.67 -4.87
N ILE A 6 -4.08 -10.80 -3.55
CA ILE A 6 -4.44 -9.72 -2.62
C ILE A 6 -3.16 -9.37 -1.88
N ILE A 7 -2.80 -8.10 -1.84
CA ILE A 7 -1.53 -7.65 -1.27
C ILE A 7 -1.82 -6.97 0.07
N LEU A 8 -1.37 -7.58 1.18
CA LEU A 8 -1.35 -6.94 2.49
C LEU A 8 0.01 -6.27 2.66
N THR A 9 0.04 -4.99 3.01
CA THR A 9 1.28 -4.21 2.97
C THR A 9 1.24 -2.96 3.86
N ASP A 10 2.40 -2.52 4.30
CA ASP A 10 2.66 -1.30 5.06
C ASP A 10 3.74 -0.46 4.34
N PRO A 11 3.43 0.15 3.18
CA PRO A 11 4.45 0.49 2.20
C PRO A 11 5.54 1.44 2.72
N GLY A 12 6.74 0.87 2.87
CA GLY A 12 8.02 1.54 2.76
C GLY A 12 8.61 1.36 1.35
N GLN A 13 9.84 1.83 1.15
CA GLN A 13 10.49 1.87 -0.16
C GLN A 13 10.61 0.49 -0.85
N ASP A 14 10.93 -0.55 -0.10
CA ASP A 14 11.09 -1.92 -0.61
C ASP A 14 9.73 -2.56 -0.98
N GLN A 15 8.69 -2.39 -0.16
CA GLN A 15 7.35 -2.86 -0.50
C GLN A 15 6.78 -2.06 -1.69
N ALA A 16 7.05 -0.77 -1.78
CA ALA A 16 6.66 0.05 -2.93
C ALA A 16 7.27 -0.48 -4.23
N ALA A 17 8.57 -0.78 -4.23
CA ALA A 17 9.24 -1.39 -5.38
C ALA A 17 8.61 -2.74 -5.75
N ALA A 18 8.32 -3.61 -4.76
CA ALA A 18 7.66 -4.89 -4.99
C ALA A 18 6.27 -4.74 -5.61
N ILE A 19 5.45 -3.81 -5.11
CA ILE A 19 4.12 -3.52 -5.65
C ILE A 19 4.22 -3.03 -7.09
N LEU A 20 5.11 -2.09 -7.39
CA LEU A 20 5.29 -1.56 -8.75
C LEU A 20 5.77 -2.64 -9.72
N MET A 21 6.67 -3.54 -9.29
CA MET A 21 7.09 -4.69 -10.11
C MET A 21 5.92 -5.64 -10.41
N ILE A 22 5.05 -5.91 -9.43
CA ILE A 22 3.86 -6.76 -9.63
C ILE A 22 2.87 -6.08 -10.60
N LEU A 23 2.61 -4.78 -10.41
CA LEU A 23 1.68 -4.02 -11.25
C LEU A 23 2.19 -3.87 -12.69
N GLY A 24 3.52 -3.83 -12.88
CA GLY A 24 4.18 -3.80 -14.17
C GLY A 24 4.19 -5.13 -14.94
N ALA A 25 3.73 -6.23 -14.34
CA ALA A 25 3.64 -7.56 -14.96
C ALA A 25 2.18 -8.07 -15.06
N PRO A 26 1.27 -7.35 -15.74
CA PRO A 26 -0.16 -7.68 -15.78
C PRO A 26 -0.49 -8.99 -16.51
N GLU A 27 0.44 -9.54 -17.30
CA GLU A 27 0.36 -10.85 -17.93
C GLU A 27 0.60 -12.00 -16.93
N ALA A 28 1.36 -11.74 -15.87
CA ALA A 28 1.64 -12.71 -14.81
C ALA A 28 0.65 -12.60 -13.64
N PHE A 29 0.22 -11.38 -13.29
CA PHE A 29 -0.56 -11.11 -12.08
C PHE A 29 -1.90 -10.41 -12.35
N GLU A 30 -2.91 -10.81 -11.58
CA GLU A 30 -4.19 -10.14 -11.45
C GLU A 30 -4.34 -9.70 -10.00
N VAL A 31 -4.01 -8.43 -9.72
CA VAL A 31 -4.12 -7.87 -8.38
C VAL A 31 -5.58 -7.49 -8.12
N LEU A 32 -6.19 -8.14 -7.15
CA LEU A 32 -7.60 -7.98 -6.78
C LEU A 32 -7.83 -6.82 -5.80
N GLY A 33 -6.78 -6.41 -5.08
CA GLY A 33 -6.85 -5.33 -4.10
C GLY A 33 -5.59 -5.23 -3.25
N LEU A 34 -5.39 -4.05 -2.67
CA LEU A 34 -4.37 -3.77 -1.67
C LEU A 34 -5.05 -3.58 -0.31
N VAL A 35 -4.44 -4.11 0.75
CA VAL A 35 -4.90 -3.92 2.13
C VAL A 35 -3.75 -3.29 2.92
N ALA A 36 -3.89 -2.02 3.28
CA ALA A 36 -2.88 -1.31 4.06
C ALA A 36 -2.90 -1.73 5.53
N THR A 37 -1.75 -1.88 6.17
CA THR A 37 -1.63 -2.17 7.60
C THR A 37 -0.68 -1.18 8.26
N ALA A 38 -0.87 -0.92 9.57
CA ALA A 38 0.15 -0.22 10.34
C ALA A 38 1.36 -1.13 10.60
N GLY A 39 2.57 -0.58 10.47
CA GLY A 39 3.82 -1.32 10.60
C GLY A 39 5.00 -0.36 10.52
N ASN A 40 5.62 -0.24 9.35
CA ASN A 40 6.70 0.72 9.08
C ASN A 40 6.35 2.14 9.54
N ILE A 41 5.11 2.57 9.31
CA ILE A 41 4.51 3.84 9.73
C ILE A 41 3.04 3.58 10.12
N ASP A 42 2.33 4.61 10.59
CA ASP A 42 0.92 4.47 10.94
C ASP A 42 0.02 4.14 9.73
N LEU A 43 -1.20 3.69 10.03
CA LEU A 43 -2.15 3.25 9.01
C LEU A 43 -2.55 4.37 8.04
N GLY A 44 -2.61 5.63 8.49
CA GLY A 44 -2.97 6.76 7.64
C GLY A 44 -1.95 6.96 6.53
N HIS A 45 -0.67 6.97 6.89
CA HIS A 45 0.41 7.11 5.91
C HIS A 45 0.52 5.90 4.98
N THR A 46 0.48 4.67 5.51
CA THR A 46 0.55 3.46 4.67
C THR A 46 -0.62 3.37 3.68
N THR A 47 -1.82 3.74 4.11
CA THR A 47 -3.01 3.82 3.24
C THR A 47 -2.82 4.84 2.13
N ALA A 48 -2.34 6.04 2.47
CA ALA A 48 -2.06 7.08 1.49
C ALA A 48 -0.98 6.64 0.49
N ASN A 49 0.05 5.92 0.96
CA ASN A 49 1.11 5.38 0.13
C ASN A 49 0.59 4.32 -0.86
N CYS A 50 -0.28 3.41 -0.44
CA CYS A 50 -0.94 2.48 -1.37
C CYS A 50 -1.66 3.21 -2.50
N LEU A 51 -2.44 4.25 -2.18
CA LEU A 51 -3.16 5.05 -3.18
C LEU A 51 -2.22 5.79 -4.12
N LYS A 52 -1.15 6.41 -3.60
CA LYS A 52 -0.10 7.08 -4.39
C LYS A 52 0.59 6.12 -5.36
N LEU A 53 0.87 4.89 -4.94
CA LEU A 53 1.51 3.88 -5.79
C LEU A 53 0.59 3.43 -6.93
N LEU A 54 -0.72 3.27 -6.67
CA LEU A 54 -1.69 2.96 -7.72
C LEU A 54 -1.89 4.13 -8.70
N GLU A 55 -1.86 5.37 -8.20
CA GLU A 55 -1.89 6.58 -9.03
C GLU A 55 -0.65 6.62 -9.94
N LEU A 56 0.55 6.41 -9.39
CA LEU A 56 1.79 6.34 -10.14
C LEU A 56 1.76 5.23 -11.22
N ALA A 57 1.21 4.07 -10.88
CA ALA A 57 1.11 2.93 -11.80
C ALA A 57 -0.02 3.05 -12.83
N GLY A 58 -0.88 4.09 -12.75
CA GLY A 58 -2.07 4.20 -13.58
C GLY A 58 -3.09 3.07 -13.36
N ARG A 59 -3.14 2.51 -12.14
CA ARG A 59 -3.96 1.34 -11.76
C ARG A 59 -4.95 1.67 -10.64
N THR A 60 -5.58 2.84 -10.75
CA THR A 60 -6.61 3.31 -9.80
C THR A 60 -7.91 2.50 -9.87
N ASP A 61 -8.01 1.54 -10.80
CA ASP A 61 -9.06 0.52 -10.85
C ASP A 61 -8.98 -0.50 -9.69
N ILE A 62 -7.81 -0.64 -9.07
CA ILE A 62 -7.58 -1.61 -8.01
C ILE A 62 -8.06 -1.04 -6.66
N PRO A 63 -8.94 -1.73 -5.92
CA PRO A 63 -9.42 -1.22 -4.64
C PRO A 63 -8.34 -1.26 -3.56
N VAL A 64 -8.28 -0.20 -2.74
CA VAL A 64 -7.44 -0.13 -1.53
C VAL A 64 -8.33 -0.17 -0.30
N PHE A 65 -8.01 -1.05 0.65
CA PHE A 65 -8.71 -1.15 1.93
C PHE A 65 -7.77 -0.79 3.08
N ALA A 66 -8.29 -0.04 4.05
CA ALA A 66 -7.58 0.18 5.31
C ALA A 66 -7.76 -1.05 6.21
N GLY A 67 -6.66 -1.67 6.61
CA GLY A 67 -6.62 -2.83 7.49
C GLY A 67 -6.47 -2.46 8.97
N CYS A 68 -5.68 -3.24 9.70
CA CYS A 68 -5.53 -3.06 11.14
C CYS A 68 -4.60 -1.87 11.48
N PRO A 69 -5.01 -0.94 12.37
CA PRO A 69 -4.20 0.21 12.75
C PRO A 69 -3.13 -0.10 13.81
N ARG A 70 -3.10 -1.33 14.34
CA ARG A 70 -2.18 -1.74 15.40
C ARG A 70 -2.07 -3.26 15.51
N PRO A 71 -1.01 -3.78 16.13
CA PRO A 71 -0.92 -5.20 16.49
C PRO A 71 -2.04 -5.61 17.47
N ILE A 72 -2.35 -6.92 17.49
CA ILE A 72 -3.42 -7.47 18.32
C ILE A 72 -3.08 -7.38 19.82
N MET A 73 -1.86 -7.77 20.20
CA MET A 73 -1.47 -7.94 21.62
C MET A 73 -0.39 -6.96 22.11
N ARG A 74 0.29 -6.24 21.22
CA ARG A 74 1.40 -5.35 21.57
C ARG A 74 1.15 -3.94 21.05
N GLY A 75 1.87 -2.98 21.61
CA GLY A 75 1.91 -1.62 21.06
C GLY A 75 2.50 -1.64 19.65
N LEU A 76 2.04 -0.71 18.81
CA LEU A 76 2.66 -0.45 17.52
C LEU A 76 4.06 0.13 17.75
N VAL A 77 5.05 -0.41 17.04
CA VAL A 77 6.40 0.14 16.97
C VAL A 77 6.67 0.43 15.51
N THR A 78 6.92 1.70 15.17
CA THR A 78 7.16 2.15 13.79
C THR A 78 8.66 2.17 13.47
N ALA A 79 8.96 2.15 12.17
CA ALA A 79 10.29 2.22 11.60
C ALA A 79 10.51 3.53 10.82
N GLU A 80 9.92 4.64 11.28
CA GLU A 80 10.07 5.97 10.68
C GLU A 80 11.54 6.41 10.54
N HIS A 81 12.41 5.94 11.44
CA HIS A 81 13.85 6.20 11.35
C HIS A 81 14.54 5.52 10.15
N VAL A 82 13.91 4.48 9.57
CA VAL A 82 14.40 3.76 8.38
C VAL A 82 13.73 4.30 7.11
N HIS A 83 12.41 4.48 7.14
CA HIS A 83 11.61 4.78 5.96
C HIS A 83 11.25 6.28 5.82
N GLY A 84 11.61 7.09 6.81
CA GLY A 84 11.25 8.49 6.92
C GLY A 84 9.82 8.71 7.48
N PRO A 85 9.49 9.95 7.89
CA PRO A 85 8.17 10.31 8.43
C PRO A 85 6.97 9.97 7.55
N THR A 86 7.13 9.90 6.22
CA THR A 86 6.02 9.49 5.33
C THR A 86 6.12 8.05 4.83
N GLY A 87 7.21 7.34 5.16
CA GLY A 87 7.54 5.99 4.69
C GLY A 87 8.05 5.89 3.26
N LEU A 88 7.76 6.87 2.41
CA LEU A 88 8.22 6.96 1.02
C LEU A 88 8.91 8.31 0.76
N ASP A 89 9.65 8.79 1.75
CA ASP A 89 10.40 10.03 1.63
C ASP A 89 11.50 9.93 0.57
N GLY A 90 11.77 11.08 -0.07
CA GLY A 90 12.75 11.22 -1.14
C GLY A 90 12.15 11.28 -2.56
N SER A 91 10.88 10.96 -2.74
CA SER A 91 10.19 11.02 -4.04
C SER A 91 8.86 11.77 -3.94
N ASP A 92 8.62 12.69 -4.89
CA ASP A 92 7.34 13.41 -4.99
C ASP A 92 6.34 12.55 -5.78
N LEU A 93 5.58 11.73 -5.07
CA LEU A 93 4.57 10.84 -5.65
C LEU A 93 3.28 11.61 -5.97
N PRO A 94 2.57 11.23 -7.05
CA PRO A 94 1.33 11.91 -7.44
C PRO A 94 0.29 11.84 -6.32
N LYS A 95 -0.50 12.90 -6.20
CA LYS A 95 -1.58 12.95 -5.20
C LYS A 95 -2.68 11.96 -5.58
N PRO A 96 -3.19 11.16 -4.63
CA PRO A 96 -4.31 10.28 -4.88
C PRO A 96 -5.53 11.02 -5.42
N THR A 97 -6.11 10.51 -6.51
CA THR A 97 -7.42 10.96 -7.01
C THR A 97 -8.58 10.08 -6.50
N THR A 98 -8.24 8.91 -5.95
CA THR A 98 -9.19 7.94 -5.39
C THR A 98 -9.09 7.88 -3.87
N ALA A 99 -10.16 7.39 -3.25
CA ALA A 99 -10.24 7.12 -1.82
C ALA A 99 -10.23 5.61 -1.56
N ILE A 100 -10.02 5.23 -0.30
CA ILE A 100 -10.16 3.84 0.12
C ILE A 100 -11.56 3.30 -0.18
N SER A 101 -11.63 2.02 -0.50
CA SER A 101 -12.86 1.27 -0.65
C SER A 101 -13.45 0.91 0.72
N ALA A 102 -14.78 0.96 0.82
CA ALA A 102 -15.48 0.43 1.98
C ALA A 102 -15.47 -1.10 1.93
N GLY A 103 -15.16 -1.74 3.06
CA GLY A 103 -15.32 -3.19 3.20
C GLY A 103 -16.79 -3.61 3.08
N PRO A 104 -17.06 -4.89 2.76
CA PRO A 104 -18.42 -5.42 2.83
C PRO A 104 -18.98 -5.23 4.24
N ARG A 105 -20.22 -4.73 4.33
CA ARG A 105 -20.97 -4.65 5.59
C ARG A 105 -21.46 -6.03 6.03
#